data_AF-A0A7W5LK04-F1
#
_entry.id   AF-A0A7W5LK04-F1
#
_cell.length_a   1.000
_cell.length_b   1.000
_cell.length_c   1.000
_cell.angle_alpha   90.00
_cell.angle_beta   90.00
_cell.angle_gamma   90.00
#
_symmetry.space_group_name_H-M   'P 1'
#
loop_
_entity.id
_entity.type
_entity.pdbx_description
1 polymer ?
#
loop_
_entity_poly.entity_id
_entity_poly.type
_entity_poly.pdbx_seq_one_letter_code
_entity_poly.pdbx_strand_id
1 'polypeptide(L)'
;MTHEVAQAEAVKVLSHVSFQPAGYIFGFDFNVIQLINPSPVNIGKDMSGQVDKRGTYFSKELVEKGIKGGGRTIYYWNKPGQPDDQVFLKGSYSAAFQPWQIVLGSGVYMDDLEAQVHTTMWHALLVCGAVFLVGIGAALYFIRGITKPLTEVHTALKAVADEDVKTAIPHVGMRNEIGLMAKATLALQEKIR
;
A
#
# COMPACT_ATOMS: atom_id res chain seq x y z
N MET A 1 -16.10 35.11 -27.37
CA MET A 1 -15.40 33.96 -27.99
C MET A 1 -16.44 33.19 -28.79
N THR A 2 -16.17 32.81 -30.04
CA THR A 2 -17.10 31.93 -30.79
C THR A 2 -17.03 30.51 -30.23
N HIS A 3 -18.01 29.69 -30.56
CA HIS A 3 -18.08 28.31 -30.08
C HIS A 3 -16.86 27.48 -30.52
N GLU A 4 -16.42 27.68 -31.76
CA GLU A 4 -15.28 27.00 -32.38
C GLU A 4 -13.96 27.41 -31.69
N VAL A 5 -13.80 28.70 -31.39
CA VAL A 5 -12.62 29.20 -30.67
C VAL A 5 -12.59 28.64 -29.24
N ALA A 6 -13.76 28.53 -28.58
CA ALA A 6 -13.86 27.93 -27.25
C ALA A 6 -13.44 26.46 -27.23
N GLN A 7 -13.91 25.68 -28.20
CA GLN A 7 -13.56 24.27 -28.33
C GLN A 7 -12.07 24.08 -28.64
N ALA A 8 -11.51 24.87 -29.55
CA ALA A 8 -10.09 24.80 -29.89
C ALA A 8 -9.19 25.08 -28.69
N GLU A 9 -9.50 26.11 -27.90
CA GLU A 9 -8.77 26.41 -26.66
C GLU A 9 -8.94 25.30 -25.62
N ALA A 10 -10.15 24.75 -25.46
CA ALA A 10 -10.38 23.64 -24.53
C ALA A 10 -9.57 22.38 -24.91
N VAL A 11 -9.57 22.00 -26.19
CA VAL A 11 -8.77 20.87 -26.70
C VAL A 11 -7.29 21.10 -26.42
N LYS A 12 -6.79 22.31 -26.70
CA LYS A 12 -5.38 22.68 -26.45
C LYS A 12 -5.01 22.59 -24.98
N VAL A 13 -5.88 23.02 -24.06
CA VAL A 13 -5.60 22.92 -22.62
C VAL A 13 -5.64 21.45 -22.19
N LEU A 14 -6.69 20.72 -22.55
CA LEU A 14 -6.91 19.35 -22.09
C LEU A 14 -5.85 18.37 -22.62
N SER A 15 -5.29 18.59 -23.82
CA SER A 15 -4.22 17.76 -24.37
C SER A 15 -2.92 17.82 -23.56
N HIS A 16 -2.72 18.88 -22.77
CA HIS A 16 -1.53 19.05 -21.93
C HIS A 16 -1.77 18.68 -20.45
N VAL A 17 -2.99 18.30 -20.07
CA VAL A 17 -3.29 17.88 -18.70
C VAL A 17 -2.75 16.47 -18.47
N SER A 18 -1.74 16.37 -17.62
CA SER A 18 -1.20 15.13 -17.09
C SER A 18 -1.09 15.18 -15.57
N PHE A 19 -1.09 14.01 -14.94
CA PHE A 19 -0.97 13.87 -13.49
C PHE A 19 -0.25 12.59 -13.14
N GLN A 20 0.38 12.59 -11.97
CA GLN A 20 1.16 11.45 -11.51
C GLN A 20 0.26 10.24 -11.19
N PRO A 21 0.74 9.02 -11.42
CA PRO A 21 2.07 8.66 -11.97
C PRO A 21 2.17 8.73 -13.51
N ALA A 22 1.11 8.37 -14.24
CA ALA A 22 1.11 8.40 -15.71
C ALA A 22 -0.28 8.73 -16.29
N GLY A 23 -1.11 9.47 -15.54
CA GLY A 23 -2.46 9.81 -15.94
C GLY A 23 -2.54 11.02 -16.84
N TYR A 24 -3.58 11.07 -17.68
CA TYR A 24 -3.84 12.13 -18.64
C TYR A 24 -5.30 12.13 -19.10
N ILE A 25 -5.71 13.24 -19.71
CA ILE A 25 -7.04 13.37 -20.34
C ILE A 25 -6.96 13.00 -21.82
N PHE A 26 -7.97 12.26 -22.27
CA PHE A 26 -8.20 12.00 -23.69
C PHE A 26 -9.69 12.20 -24.01
N GLY A 27 -10.02 12.29 -25.28
CA GLY A 27 -11.41 12.49 -25.68
C GLY A 27 -11.68 12.26 -27.15
N PHE A 28 -12.92 11.88 -27.42
CA PHE A 28 -13.45 11.55 -28.73
C PHE A 28 -14.74 12.32 -28.98
N ASP A 29 -15.13 12.49 -30.24
CA ASP A 29 -16.53 12.81 -30.55
C ASP A 29 -17.43 11.56 -30.44
N PHE A 30 -18.73 11.73 -30.69
CA PHE A 30 -19.68 10.62 -30.65
C PHE A 30 -19.53 9.61 -31.80
N ASN A 31 -18.77 9.95 -32.84
CA ASN A 31 -18.42 9.06 -33.96
C ASN A 31 -17.06 8.37 -33.74
N VAL A 32 -16.49 8.48 -32.54
CA VAL A 32 -15.19 7.88 -32.18
C VAL A 32 -14.00 8.51 -32.94
N ILE A 33 -14.14 9.76 -33.41
CA ILE A 33 -13.02 10.55 -33.90
C ILE A 33 -12.22 11.07 -32.71
N GLN A 34 -10.92 10.82 -32.66
CA GLN A 34 -10.07 11.32 -31.56
C GLN A 34 -9.91 12.85 -31.65
N LEU A 35 -10.31 13.55 -30.60
CA LEU A 35 -10.20 15.02 -30.51
C LEU A 35 -9.13 15.49 -29.53
N ILE A 36 -8.95 14.76 -28.42
CA ILE A 36 -8.04 15.13 -27.34
C ILE A 36 -7.17 13.93 -27.00
N ASN A 37 -5.85 14.11 -27.04
CA ASN A 37 -4.89 13.12 -26.60
C ASN A 37 -3.54 13.82 -26.35
N PRO A 38 -2.70 13.39 -25.40
CA PRO A 38 -1.34 13.92 -25.25
C PRO A 38 -0.47 13.68 -26.49
N SER A 39 -0.71 12.57 -27.20
CA SER A 39 -0.05 12.27 -28.47
C SER A 39 -0.89 12.79 -29.64
N PRO A 40 -0.32 13.61 -30.54
CA PRO A 40 -1.06 14.15 -31.69
C PRO A 40 -1.32 13.10 -32.78
N VAL A 41 -0.71 11.91 -32.69
CA VAL A 41 -0.67 10.89 -33.77
C VAL A 41 -2.06 10.48 -34.28
N ASN A 42 -3.06 10.44 -33.40
CA ASN A 42 -4.41 9.97 -33.74
C ASN A 42 -5.45 11.08 -33.86
N ILE A 43 -5.09 12.35 -33.62
CA ILE A 43 -6.05 13.45 -33.66
C ILE A 43 -6.69 13.54 -35.05
N GLY A 44 -8.02 13.61 -35.08
CA GLY A 44 -8.83 13.65 -36.30
C GLY A 44 -9.06 12.31 -37.00
N LYS A 45 -8.52 11.20 -36.49
CA LYS A 45 -8.72 9.87 -37.07
C LYS A 45 -9.92 9.16 -36.45
N ASP A 46 -10.55 8.32 -37.27
CA ASP A 46 -11.57 7.36 -36.82
C ASP A 46 -10.90 6.23 -36.03
N MET A 47 -11.28 6.12 -34.76
CA MET A 47 -10.77 5.11 -33.83
C MET A 47 -11.81 4.03 -33.53
N SER A 48 -12.93 3.97 -34.24
CA SER A 48 -13.99 2.97 -34.06
C SER A 48 -13.51 1.54 -34.31
N GLY A 49 -12.57 1.36 -35.25
CA GLY A 49 -11.91 0.08 -35.55
C GLY A 49 -10.68 -0.21 -34.69
N GLN A 50 -10.32 0.67 -33.76
CA GLN A 50 -9.13 0.50 -32.93
C GLN A 50 -9.33 -0.63 -31.92
N VAL A 51 -8.36 -1.54 -31.89
CA VAL A 51 -8.30 -2.64 -30.92
C VAL A 51 -7.01 -2.56 -30.11
N ASP A 52 -7.08 -2.98 -28.85
CA ASP A 52 -5.89 -3.22 -28.06
C ASP A 52 -5.20 -4.55 -28.46
N LYS A 53 -4.06 -4.85 -27.82
CA LYS A 53 -3.29 -6.09 -28.06
C LYS A 53 -4.06 -7.38 -27.72
N ARG A 54 -5.21 -7.29 -27.03
CA ARG A 54 -6.08 -8.42 -26.70
C ARG A 54 -7.36 -8.46 -27.53
N GLY A 55 -7.52 -7.56 -28.50
CA GLY A 55 -8.68 -7.51 -29.39
C GLY A 55 -9.87 -6.71 -28.83
N THR A 56 -9.70 -5.95 -27.76
CA THR A 56 -10.76 -5.12 -27.17
C THR A 56 -10.91 -3.81 -27.95
N TYR A 57 -12.12 -3.53 -28.44
CA TYR A 57 -12.51 -2.27 -29.10
C TYR A 57 -12.72 -1.14 -28.08
N PHE A 58 -11.65 -0.76 -27.38
CA PHE A 58 -11.75 0.09 -26.20
C PHE A 58 -12.23 1.52 -26.50
N SER A 59 -11.85 2.11 -27.65
CA SER A 59 -12.28 3.47 -28.03
C SER A 59 -13.79 3.54 -28.26
N LYS A 60 -14.36 2.54 -28.94
CA LYS A 60 -15.81 2.39 -29.11
C LYS A 60 -16.51 2.20 -27.77
N GLU A 61 -16.01 1.29 -26.93
CA GLU A 61 -16.60 1.03 -25.61
C GLU A 61 -16.57 2.27 -24.69
N LEU A 62 -15.48 3.04 -24.72
CA LEU A 62 -15.36 4.32 -24.00
C LEU A 62 -16.41 5.33 -24.45
N VAL A 63 -16.62 5.49 -25.76
CA VAL A 63 -17.61 6.43 -26.30
C VAL A 63 -19.03 5.97 -25.95
N GLU A 64 -19.35 4.69 -26.19
CA GLU A 64 -20.67 4.12 -25.88
C GLU A 64 -21.05 4.27 -24.40
N LYS A 65 -20.11 3.98 -23.48
CA LYS A 65 -20.33 4.16 -22.05
C LYS A 65 -20.42 5.63 -21.66
N GLY A 66 -19.57 6.47 -22.23
CA GLY A 66 -19.59 7.91 -22.02
C GLY A 66 -20.95 8.54 -22.34
N ILE A 67 -21.53 8.18 -23.49
CA ILE A 67 -22.85 8.66 -23.93
C ILE A 67 -23.98 8.16 -23.02
N LYS A 68 -23.87 6.95 -22.46
CA LYS A 68 -24.87 6.32 -21.58
C LYS A 68 -24.84 6.80 -20.12
N GLY A 69 -24.25 7.97 -19.84
CA GLY A 69 -24.13 8.53 -18.49
C GLY A 69 -22.79 8.24 -17.80
N GLY A 70 -21.85 7.66 -18.53
CA GLY A 70 -20.48 7.42 -18.09
C GLY A 70 -20.23 5.99 -17.64
N GLY A 71 -18.97 5.56 -17.70
CA GLY A 71 -18.60 4.19 -17.31
C GLY A 71 -17.12 3.88 -17.39
N ARG A 72 -16.75 2.72 -16.80
CA ARG A 72 -15.38 2.21 -16.77
C ARG A 72 -15.11 1.27 -17.93
N THR A 73 -13.96 1.41 -18.57
CA THR A 73 -13.42 0.49 -19.59
C THR A 73 -12.01 0.06 -19.19
N ILE A 74 -11.70 -1.22 -19.32
CA ILE A 74 -10.38 -1.79 -19.01
C ILE A 74 -9.78 -2.36 -20.29
N TYR A 75 -8.55 -1.97 -20.61
CA TYR A 75 -7.90 -2.31 -21.88
C TYR A 75 -6.38 -2.20 -21.73
N TYR A 76 -5.64 -2.74 -22.69
CA TYR A 76 -4.18 -2.60 -22.75
C TYR A 76 -3.77 -1.39 -23.59
N TRP A 77 -2.91 -0.54 -23.04
CA TRP A 77 -2.45 0.64 -23.75
C TRP A 77 -1.03 1.02 -23.35
N ASN A 78 -0.28 1.67 -24.24
CA ASN A 78 1.04 2.19 -23.91
C ASN A 78 0.94 3.41 -23.00
N LYS A 79 1.96 3.64 -22.18
CA LYS A 79 2.10 4.87 -21.39
C LYS A 79 2.66 5.99 -22.26
N PRO A 80 2.28 7.27 -22.04
CA PRO A 80 2.89 8.39 -22.73
C PRO A 80 4.42 8.38 -22.56
N GLY A 81 5.16 8.54 -23.66
CA GLY A 81 6.62 8.54 -23.65
C GLY A 81 7.28 7.16 -23.56
N GLN A 82 6.52 6.07 -23.49
CA GLN A 82 7.03 4.70 -23.58
C GLN A 82 6.88 4.14 -25.00
N PRO A 83 7.71 3.15 -25.40
CA PRO A 83 7.57 2.45 -26.67
C PRO A 83 6.17 1.85 -26.88
N ASP A 84 5.67 1.86 -28.14
CA ASP A 84 4.32 1.40 -28.48
C ASP A 84 4.10 -0.12 -28.30
N ASP A 85 5.18 -0.91 -28.25
CA ASP A 85 5.15 -2.34 -27.96
C ASP A 85 5.00 -2.63 -26.46
N GLN A 86 5.31 -1.67 -25.58
CA GLN A 86 5.12 -1.78 -24.14
C GLN A 86 3.72 -1.32 -23.75
N VAL A 87 2.82 -2.30 -23.58
CA VAL A 87 1.43 -2.06 -23.18
C VAL A 87 1.17 -2.51 -21.74
N PHE A 88 0.35 -1.74 -21.05
CA PHE A 88 0.01 -1.94 -19.64
C PHE A 88 -1.51 -2.00 -19.50
N LEU A 89 -1.99 -2.74 -18.51
CA LEU A 89 -3.41 -2.79 -18.20
C LEU A 89 -3.85 -1.41 -17.67
N LYS A 90 -4.77 -0.76 -18.37
CA LYS A 90 -5.29 0.55 -18.06
C LYS A 90 -6.78 0.47 -17.73
N GLY A 91 -7.17 1.04 -16.59
CA GLY A 91 -8.56 1.28 -16.24
C GLY A 91 -8.91 2.74 -16.47
N SER A 92 -9.87 3.02 -17.35
CA SER A 92 -10.33 4.38 -17.62
C SER A 92 -11.80 4.56 -17.31
N TYR A 93 -12.19 5.75 -16.91
CA TYR A 93 -13.57 6.20 -16.84
C TYR A 93 -13.81 7.23 -17.95
N SER A 94 -14.95 7.14 -18.63
CA SER A 94 -15.36 8.10 -19.66
C SER A 94 -16.75 8.68 -19.35
N ALA A 95 -16.97 9.94 -19.74
CA ALA A 95 -18.24 10.64 -19.60
C ALA A 95 -18.45 11.62 -20.76
N ALA A 96 -19.69 11.75 -21.21
CA ALA A 96 -20.05 12.70 -22.26
C ALA A 96 -20.24 14.13 -21.73
N PHE A 97 -19.66 15.09 -22.42
CA PHE A 97 -20.05 16.49 -22.35
C PHE A 97 -20.98 16.79 -23.53
N GLN A 98 -22.28 16.66 -23.26
CA GLN A 98 -23.35 16.74 -24.27
C GLN A 98 -23.35 18.02 -25.13
N PRO A 99 -23.10 19.23 -24.58
CA PRO A 99 -23.15 20.46 -25.39
C PRO A 99 -22.19 20.45 -26.59
N TRP A 100 -21.07 19.73 -26.51
CA TRP A 100 -20.10 19.61 -27.60
C TRP A 100 -20.06 18.23 -28.24
N GLN A 101 -20.94 17.31 -27.83
CA GLN A 101 -20.95 15.92 -28.31
C GLN A 101 -19.57 15.25 -28.23
N ILE A 102 -18.84 15.54 -27.14
CA ILE A 102 -17.54 14.93 -26.86
C ILE A 102 -17.66 13.98 -25.68
N VAL A 103 -16.91 12.90 -25.72
CA VAL A 103 -16.67 12.00 -24.60
C VAL A 103 -15.25 12.25 -24.09
N LEU A 104 -15.13 12.67 -22.84
CA LEU A 104 -13.85 12.82 -22.16
C LEU A 104 -13.60 11.58 -21.32
N GLY A 105 -12.34 11.17 -21.28
CA GLY A 105 -11.91 10.04 -20.47
C GLY A 105 -10.58 10.31 -19.79
N SER A 106 -10.40 9.62 -18.68
CA SER A 106 -9.19 9.62 -17.89
C SER A 106 -8.99 8.24 -17.27
N GLY A 107 -7.76 7.84 -17.03
CA GLY A 107 -7.49 6.51 -16.50
C GLY A 107 -6.14 6.39 -15.83
N VAL A 108 -6.00 5.27 -15.13
CA VAL A 108 -4.80 4.87 -14.40
C VAL A 108 -4.31 3.53 -14.92
N TYR A 109 -3.01 3.31 -14.86
CA TYR A 109 -2.38 2.04 -15.20
C TYR A 109 -2.28 1.17 -13.94
N MET A 110 -2.55 -0.12 -14.07
CA MET A 110 -2.67 -1.01 -12.93
C MET A 110 -1.30 -1.28 -12.27
N ASP A 111 -0.24 -1.33 -13.06
CA ASP A 111 1.13 -1.51 -12.56
C ASP A 111 1.59 -0.34 -11.68
N ASP A 112 1.19 0.88 -12.02
CA ASP A 112 1.43 2.06 -11.20
C ASP A 112 0.69 1.99 -9.86
N LEU A 113 -0.54 1.46 -9.87
CA LEU A 113 -1.32 1.27 -8.67
C LEU A 113 -0.69 0.19 -7.78
N GLU A 114 -0.27 -0.93 -8.38
CA GLU A 114 0.43 -2.01 -7.70
C GLU A 114 1.72 -1.49 -7.05
N ALA A 115 2.55 -0.72 -7.77
CA ALA A 115 3.79 -0.17 -7.22
C ALA A 115 3.56 0.73 -5.99
N GLN A 116 2.52 1.56 -6.01
CA GLN A 116 2.13 2.40 -4.86
C GLN A 116 1.65 1.58 -3.67
N VAL A 117 0.83 0.55 -3.93
CA VAL A 117 0.33 -0.37 -2.90
C VAL A 117 1.48 -1.15 -2.28
N HIS A 118 2.38 -1.70 -3.10
CA HIS A 118 3.56 -2.45 -2.63
C HIS A 118 4.46 -1.60 -1.74
N THR A 119 4.72 -0.35 -2.12
CA THR A 119 5.53 0.56 -1.32
C THR A 119 4.90 0.77 0.05
N THR A 120 3.60 1.06 0.10
CA THR A 120 2.87 1.28 1.35
C THR A 120 2.84 0.01 2.22
N MET A 121 2.61 -1.15 1.59
CA MET A 121 2.59 -2.45 2.26
C MET A 121 3.93 -2.79 2.92
N TRP A 122 5.06 -2.58 2.22
CA TRP A 122 6.38 -2.84 2.79
C TRP A 122 6.71 -1.93 3.97
N HIS A 123 6.34 -0.65 3.90
CA HIS A 123 6.51 0.25 5.05
C HIS A 123 5.70 -0.23 6.26
N ALA A 124 4.44 -0.61 6.06
CA ALA A 124 3.60 -1.14 7.13
C ALA A 124 4.19 -2.43 7.74
N LEU A 125 4.65 -3.36 6.90
CA LEU A 125 5.27 -4.61 7.35
C LEU A 125 6.56 -4.36 8.15
N LEU A 126 7.41 -3.42 7.73
CA LEU A 126 8.62 -3.06 8.45
C LEU A 126 8.32 -2.48 9.83
N VAL A 127 7.35 -1.57 9.93
CA VAL A 127 6.94 -0.97 11.21
C VAL A 127 6.37 -2.03 12.14
N CYS A 128 5.44 -2.86 11.65
CA CYS A 128 4.88 -3.97 12.43
C CYS A 128 5.95 -4.97 12.89
N GLY A 129 6.87 -5.33 11.99
CA GLY A 129 8.00 -6.20 12.29
C GLY A 129 8.92 -5.62 13.37
N ALA A 130 9.25 -4.34 13.29
CA ALA A 130 10.05 -3.66 14.30
C ALA A 130 9.36 -3.65 15.68
N VAL A 131 8.07 -3.31 15.73
CA VAL A 131 7.28 -3.34 16.97
C VAL A 131 7.22 -4.74 17.55
N PHE A 132 7.02 -5.76 16.71
CA PHE A 132 6.99 -7.16 17.13
C PHE A 132 8.34 -7.62 17.71
N LEU A 133 9.46 -7.28 17.06
CA LEU A 133 10.80 -7.59 17.55
C LEU A 133 11.11 -6.89 18.88
N VAL A 134 10.71 -5.62 19.03
CA VAL A 134 10.82 -4.90 20.31
C VAL A 134 9.98 -5.60 21.39
N GLY A 135 8.77 -6.05 21.06
CA GLY A 135 7.92 -6.82 21.98
C GLY A 135 8.57 -8.13 22.44
N ILE A 136 9.15 -8.90 21.50
CA ILE A 136 9.93 -10.10 21.84
C ILE A 136 11.12 -9.76 22.74
N GLY A 137 11.87 -8.71 22.38
CA GLY A 137 13.02 -8.26 23.17
C GLY A 137 12.63 -7.90 24.59
N ALA A 138 11.55 -7.13 24.77
CA ALA A 138 11.01 -6.77 26.07
C ALA A 138 10.55 -8.01 26.85
N ALA A 139 9.80 -8.92 26.23
CA ALA A 139 9.36 -10.15 26.86
C ALA A 139 10.54 -11.01 27.35
N LEU A 140 11.56 -11.21 26.52
CA LEU A 140 12.77 -11.95 26.90
C LEU A 140 13.55 -11.26 28.01
N TYR A 141 13.61 -9.92 27.99
CA TYR A 141 14.22 -9.13 29.05
C TYR A 141 13.49 -9.32 30.39
N PHE A 142 12.16 -9.24 30.42
CA PHE A 142 11.37 -9.47 31.63
C PHE A 142 11.44 -10.91 32.14
N ILE A 143 11.37 -11.90 31.24
CA ILE A 143 11.47 -13.32 31.62
C ILE A 143 12.82 -13.59 32.29
N ARG A 144 13.91 -13.06 31.74
CA ARG A 144 15.27 -13.27 32.27
C ARG A 144 15.58 -12.41 33.49
N GLY A 145 15.06 -11.20 33.55
CA GLY A 145 15.34 -10.23 34.60
C GLY A 145 14.46 -10.36 35.84
N ILE A 146 13.23 -10.86 35.68
CA ILE A 146 12.23 -10.92 36.76
C ILE A 146 11.66 -12.32 36.92
N THR A 147 10.97 -12.85 35.90
CA THR A 147 10.16 -14.07 36.05
C THR A 147 11.00 -15.26 36.50
N LYS A 148 12.10 -15.57 35.80
CA LYS A 148 12.93 -16.73 36.11
C LYS A 148 13.64 -16.61 37.48
N PRO A 149 14.33 -15.49 37.82
CA PRO A 149 14.92 -15.33 39.15
C PRO A 149 13.90 -15.40 40.28
N LEU A 150 12.72 -14.79 40.11
CA LEU A 150 11.66 -14.84 41.12
C LEU A 150 11.17 -16.27 41.36
N THR A 151 10.96 -17.05 40.30
CA THR A 151 10.58 -18.47 40.42
C THR A 151 11.66 -19.27 41.13
N GLU A 152 12.94 -19.07 40.80
CA GLU A 152 14.05 -19.78 41.43
C GLU A 152 14.19 -19.45 42.92
N VAL A 153 14.04 -18.18 43.31
CA VAL A 153 14.01 -17.78 44.74
C VAL A 153 12.79 -18.34 45.46
N HIS A 154 11.62 -18.35 44.82
CA HIS A 154 10.40 -18.95 45.38
C HIS A 154 10.59 -20.46 45.64
N THR A 155 11.16 -21.19 44.69
CA THR A 155 11.47 -22.62 44.85
C THR A 155 12.48 -22.86 45.96
N ALA A 156 13.53 -22.04 46.06
CA ALA A 156 14.52 -22.16 47.13
C ALA A 156 13.91 -21.87 48.51
N LEU A 157 13.06 -20.84 48.62
CA LEU A 157 12.35 -20.55 49.86
C LEU A 157 11.42 -21.70 50.28
N LYS A 158 10.75 -22.35 49.32
CA LYS A 158 9.94 -23.54 49.60
C LYS A 158 10.78 -24.69 50.14
N ALA A 159 11.93 -24.98 49.54
CA ALA A 159 12.83 -26.01 50.03
C ALA A 159 13.29 -25.75 51.48
N VAL A 160 13.62 -24.49 51.80
CA VAL A 160 13.98 -24.08 53.17
C VAL A 160 12.80 -24.27 54.14
N ALA A 161 11.57 -24.00 53.72
CA ALA A 161 10.37 -24.23 54.54
C ALA A 161 10.09 -25.72 54.78
N ASP A 162 10.47 -26.58 53.83
CA ASP A 162 10.41 -28.05 53.95
C ASP A 162 11.65 -28.64 54.64
N GLU A 163 12.44 -27.81 55.35
CA GLU A 163 13.69 -28.16 56.06
C GLU A 163 14.84 -28.69 55.17
N ASP A 164 14.73 -28.57 53.83
CA ASP A 164 15.81 -28.88 52.89
C ASP A 164 16.78 -27.70 52.72
N VAL A 165 17.83 -27.71 53.56
CA VAL A 165 18.86 -26.67 53.64
C VAL A 165 20.16 -27.02 52.91
N LYS A 166 20.13 -28.01 51.99
CA LYS A 166 21.34 -28.47 51.28
C LYS A 166 21.63 -27.66 50.01
N THR A 167 20.62 -27.08 49.39
CA THR A 167 20.75 -26.32 48.14
C THR A 167 21.16 -24.87 48.39
N ALA A 168 22.07 -24.34 47.57
CA ALA A 168 22.47 -22.94 47.66
C ALA A 168 21.34 -22.02 47.16
N ILE A 169 21.08 -20.94 47.89
CA ILE A 169 20.06 -19.96 47.48
C ILE A 169 20.55 -19.20 46.24
N PRO A 170 19.81 -19.22 45.11
CA PRO A 170 20.20 -18.54 43.89
C PRO A 170 20.01 -17.01 44.01
N HIS A 171 20.65 -16.25 43.11
CA HIS A 171 20.42 -14.80 42.91
C HIS A 171 20.71 -13.83 44.07
N VAL A 172 21.41 -14.28 45.12
CA VAL A 172 21.84 -13.44 46.27
C VAL A 172 22.65 -12.20 45.84
N GLY A 173 23.34 -12.28 44.70
CA GLY A 173 24.13 -11.17 44.13
C GLY A 173 23.31 -10.09 43.40
N MET A 174 22.00 -10.27 43.18
CA MET A 174 21.19 -9.27 42.48
C MET A 174 21.03 -7.99 43.34
N ARG A 175 20.97 -6.83 42.66
CA ARG A 175 20.88 -5.49 43.29
C ARG A 175 19.45 -4.94 43.37
N ASN A 176 18.45 -5.73 42.99
CA ASN A 176 17.04 -5.38 43.03
C ASN A 176 16.30 -6.15 44.14
N GLU A 177 14.97 -6.03 44.17
CA GLU A 177 14.08 -6.65 45.15
C GLU A 177 14.23 -8.18 45.19
N ILE A 178 14.48 -8.83 44.05
CA ILE A 178 14.71 -10.28 43.98
C ILE A 178 15.97 -10.68 44.77
N GLY A 179 17.05 -9.91 44.65
CA GLY A 179 18.26 -10.15 45.42
C GLY A 179 18.08 -9.90 46.91
N LEU A 180 17.23 -8.94 47.29
CA LEU A 180 16.87 -8.72 48.69
C LEU A 180 16.10 -9.92 49.26
N MET A 181 15.15 -10.45 48.50
CA MET A 181 14.42 -11.67 48.88
C MET A 181 15.36 -12.88 48.99
N ALA A 182 16.25 -13.08 48.01
CA ALA A 182 17.24 -14.17 48.05
C ALA A 182 18.15 -14.09 49.29
N LYS A 183 18.62 -12.89 49.66
CA LYS A 183 19.41 -12.68 50.90
C LYS A 183 18.60 -12.99 52.15
N ALA A 184 17.34 -12.59 52.19
CA ALA A 184 16.45 -12.90 53.32
C ALA A 184 16.21 -14.43 53.44
N THR A 185 15.98 -15.11 52.32
CA THR A 185 15.86 -16.58 52.27
C THR A 185 17.14 -17.26 52.74
N LEU A 186 18.32 -16.76 52.35
CA LEU A 186 19.61 -17.28 52.83
C LEU A 186 19.76 -17.14 54.35
N ALA A 187 19.43 -15.97 54.90
CA ALA A 187 19.48 -15.75 56.34
C ALA A 187 18.49 -16.65 57.12
N LEU A 188 17.36 -17.03 56.52
CA LEU A 188 16.43 -18.02 57.10
C LEU A 188 17.01 -19.43 57.05
N GLN A 189 17.59 -19.83 55.92
CA GLN A 189 18.24 -21.14 55.75
C GLN A 189 19.35 -21.35 56.78
N GLU A 190 20.17 -20.33 57.04
CA GLU A 190 21.26 -20.38 58.03
C GLU A 190 20.76 -20.56 59.47
N LYS A 191 19.53 -20.12 59.79
CA LYS A 191 18.93 -20.31 61.13
C LYS A 191 18.35 -21.70 61.34
N ILE A 192 18.00 -22.41 60.27
CA ILE A 192 17.43 -23.76 60.32
C ILE A 192 18.52 -24.84 60.36
N ARG A 193 19.72 -24.53 59.84
CA ARG A 193 20.92 -25.38 59.96
C ARG A 193 21.44 -25.48 61.39
#